data_AF-A0A6L9FLD1-F1
#
_entry.id   AF-A0A6L9FLD1-F1
#
_cell.length_a   1.000
_cell.length_b   1.000
_cell.length_c   1.000
_cell.angle_alpha   90.00
_cell.angle_beta   90.00
_cell.angle_gamma   90.00
#
_symmetry.space_group_name_H-M   'P 1'
#
loop_
_entity.id
_entity.type
_entity.pdbx_description
1 polymer ?
#
loop_
_entity_poly.entity_id
_entity_poly.type
_entity_poly.pdbx_seq_one_letter_code
_entity_poly.pdbx_strand_id
1 'polypeptide(L)' 'MRIIKPKQYLEEFWPGSDITKATVVNWIKTGKIPGTTTPTGTYMVIVKDDTSPADKTNELLSFLES' A
#
# COMPACT_ATOMS: atom_id res chain seq x y z
N MET A 1 2.77 3.01 -11.96
CA MET A 1 2.25 3.94 -10.92
C MET A 1 0.74 3.90 -11.00
N ARG A 2 0.09 3.35 -9.98
CA ARG A 2 -1.35 3.12 -9.93
C ARG A 2 -1.94 3.91 -8.78
N ILE A 3 -3.03 4.64 -9.05
CA ILE A 3 -3.77 5.36 -8.00
C ILE A 3 -4.99 4.52 -7.66
N ILE A 4 -5.06 4.04 -6.43
CA ILE A 4 -6.13 3.14 -5.99
C ILE A 4 -6.83 3.68 -4.74
N LYS A 5 -8.07 3.24 -4.56
CA LYS A 5 -8.85 3.62 -3.37
C LYS A 5 -8.27 2.93 -2.13
N PRO A 6 -8.36 3.55 -0.94
CA PRO A 6 -7.88 2.94 0.30
C PRO A 6 -8.45 1.55 0.59
N LYS A 7 -9.70 1.29 0.20
CA LYS A 7 -10.33 -0.03 0.31
C LYS A 7 -9.64 -1.06 -0.59
N GLN A 8 -9.41 -0.70 -1.86
CA GLN A 8 -8.75 -1.56 -2.82
C GLN A 8 -7.30 -1.86 -2.43
N TYR A 9 -6.60 -0.89 -1.85
CA TYR A 9 -5.25 -1.09 -1.30
C TYR A 9 -5.23 -2.16 -0.19
N LEU A 10 -6.25 -2.20 0.66
CA LEU A 10 -6.36 -3.24 1.69
C LEU A 10 -6.65 -4.61 1.08
N GLU A 11 -7.55 -4.67 0.10
CA GLU A 11 -7.90 -5.92 -0.58
C GLU A 11 -6.69 -6.50 -1.36
N GLU A 12 -5.86 -5.66 -1.98
CA GLU A 12 -4.69 -6.09 -2.76
C GLU A 12 -3.48 -6.45 -1.89
N PHE A 13 -3.20 -5.70 -0.82
CA PHE A 13 -1.96 -5.87 -0.04
C PHE A 13 -2.17 -6.51 1.34
N TRP A 14 -3.36 -6.43 1.90
CA TRP A 14 -3.69 -6.91 3.25
C TRP A 14 -5.01 -7.70 3.27
N PRO A 15 -5.18 -8.72 2.39
CA PRO A 15 -6.41 -9.49 2.33
C PRO A 15 -6.68 -10.18 3.66
N GLY A 16 -7.91 -10.04 4.18
CA GLY A 16 -8.33 -10.66 5.44
C GLY A 16 -7.84 -9.96 6.71
N SER A 17 -7.20 -8.78 6.58
CA SER A 17 -6.85 -7.97 7.75
C SER A 17 -8.04 -7.16 8.26
N ASP A 18 -8.22 -7.06 9.58
CA ASP A 18 -9.21 -6.18 10.23
C ASP A 18 -8.89 -4.67 10.12
N ILE A 19 -7.89 -4.31 9.32
CA ILE A 19 -7.50 -2.93 9.09
C ILE A 19 -8.61 -2.20 8.33
N THR A 20 -9.07 -1.09 8.90
CA THR A 20 -10.09 -0.27 8.25
C THR A 20 -9.47 0.72 7.26
N LYS A 21 -10.28 1.17 6.29
CA LYS A 21 -9.91 2.26 5.36
C LYS A 21 -9.45 3.54 6.08
N ALA A 22 -9.92 3.80 7.30
CA ALA A 22 -9.51 4.96 8.10
C ALA A 22 -8.04 4.88 8.51
N THR A 23 -7.56 3.67 8.81
CA THR A 23 -6.15 3.43 9.12
C THR A 23 -5.26 3.75 7.92
N VAL A 24 -5.67 3.36 6.70
CA VAL A 24 -4.95 3.69 5.47
C VAL A 24 -4.91 5.20 5.24
N VAL A 25 -6.02 5.90 5.48
CA VAL A 25 -6.06 7.38 5.42
C VAL A 25 -5.10 8.00 6.43
N ASN A 26 -5.03 7.45 7.65
CA ASN A 26 -4.05 7.91 8.64
C ASN A 26 -2.61 7.65 8.20
N TRP A 27 -2.32 6.54 7.51
CA TRP A 27 -1.00 6.29 6.94
C TRP A 27 -0.63 7.31 5.86
N ILE A 28 -1.59 7.75 5.03
CA ILE A 28 -1.36 8.82 4.05
C ILE A 28 -1.08 10.14 4.79
N LYS A 29 -1.90 10.49 5.79
CA LYS A 29 -1.73 11.72 6.57
C LYS A 29 -0.41 11.78 7.34
N THR A 30 0.06 10.63 7.84
CA THR A 30 1.33 10.52 8.57
C THR A 30 2.54 10.39 7.65
N GLY A 31 2.33 10.33 6.33
CA GLY A 31 3.41 10.16 5.34
C GLY A 31 4.03 8.76 5.30
N LYS A 32 3.41 7.76 5.96
CA LYS A 32 3.87 6.37 5.94
C LYS A 32 3.71 5.73 4.56
N ILE A 33 2.65 6.10 3.85
CA ILE A 33 2.43 5.68 2.47
C ILE A 33 2.20 6.89 1.58
N PRO A 34 2.69 6.86 0.34
CA PRO A 34 2.40 7.92 -0.63
C PRO A 34 0.91 7.91 -0.98
N GLY A 35 0.27 9.05 -0.85
CA GLY A 35 -1.13 9.23 -1.20
C GLY A 35 -1.41 10.64 -1.68
N THR A 36 -2.56 10.81 -2.33
CA THR A 36 -3.04 12.09 -2.83
C THR A 36 -4.49 12.30 -2.42
N THR A 37 -4.94 13.54 -2.43
CA THR A 37 -6.32 13.92 -2.17
C THR A 37 -6.93 14.47 -3.44
N THR A 38 -8.13 14.00 -3.80
CA THR A 38 -8.91 14.66 -4.85
C THR A 38 -9.37 16.04 -4.39
N PRO A 39 -9.68 16.98 -5.29
CA PRO A 39 -10.27 18.28 -4.92
C PRO A 39 -11.60 18.15 -4.15
N THR A 40 -12.25 16.99 -4.20
CA THR A 40 -13.45 16.64 -3.42
C THR A 40 -13.11 16.12 -2.00
N GLY A 41 -11.84 16.07 -1.62
CA GLY A 41 -11.38 15.61 -0.30
C GLY A 41 -11.28 14.09 -0.14
N THR A 42 -11.35 13.32 -1.23
CA THR A 42 -11.18 11.85 -1.16
C THR A 42 -9.71 11.48 -1.19
N TYR A 43 -9.27 10.71 -0.20
CA TYR A 43 -7.91 10.18 -0.13
C TYR A 43 -7.74 8.98 -1.07
N MET A 44 -6.62 8.95 -1.79
CA MET A 44 -6.21 7.89 -2.70
C MET A 44 -4.77 7.48 -2.41
N VAL A 45 -4.49 6.18 -2.54
CA VAL A 45 -3.15 5.63 -2.34
C VAL A 45 -2.43 5.61 -3.69
N ILE A 46 -1.20 6.10 -3.70
CA ILE A 46 -0.33 6.03 -4.87
C ILE A 46 0.55 4.80 -4.71
N VAL A 47 0.33 3.78 -5.52
CA VAL A 47 1.17 2.58 -5.54
C VAL A 47 2.19 2.74 -6.67
N LYS A 48 3.48 2.68 -6.35
CA LYS A 48 4.54 2.54 -7.36
C LYS A 48 4.60 1.06 -7.74
N ASP A 49 4.59 0.76 -9.05
CA ASP A 49 4.68 -0.62 -9.56
C ASP A 49 6.00 -1.32 -9.20
N ASP A 50 7.01 -0.55 -8.80
CA ASP A 50 8.36 -1.00 -8.47
C ASP A 50 8.50 -1.84 -7.18
N THR A 51 7.41 -2.09 -6.46
CA THR A 51 7.47 -2.97 -5.27
C THR A 51 6.37 -4.00 -5.34
N SER A 52 6.48 -4.90 -6.31
CA SER A 52 5.87 -6.21 -6.17
C SER A 52 6.42 -6.84 -4.88
N PRO A 53 5.58 -7.30 -3.93
CA PRO A 53 6.06 -7.98 -2.72
C PRO A 53 6.91 -9.23 -3.03
N ALA A 54 6.78 -9.77 -4.25
CA ALA A 54 7.61 -10.82 -4.81
C ALA A 54 9.13 -10.51 -4.76
N ASP A 55 9.52 -9.25 -4.98
CA ASP A 55 10.92 -8.85 -5.02
C ASP A 55 11.58 -8.94 -3.64
N LYS A 56 10.87 -8.49 -2.60
CA LYS A 56 11.34 -8.60 -1.21
C LYS A 56 11.37 -10.03 -0.71
N THR A 57 10.42 -10.88 -1.10
CA THR A 57 10.47 -12.30 -0.77
C THR A 57 11.63 -13.02 -1.45
N ASN A 58 11.96 -12.66 -2.70
CA ASN A 58 13.13 -13.22 -3.39
C ASN A 58 14.45 -12.77 -2.75
N GLU A 59 14.55 -11.50 -2.33
CA GLU A 59 15.72 -11.00 -1.60
C GLU A 59 15.90 -11.75 -0.26
N LEU A 60 14.81 -11.99 0.47
CA LEU A 60 14.84 -12.75 1.73
C LEU A 60 15.16 -14.24 1.53
N LEU A 61 14.64 -14.86 0.47
CA LEU A 61 14.98 -16.24 0.10
C LEU A 61 16.46 -16.37 -0.25
N SER A 62 16.98 -15.47 -1.09
CA SER A 62 18.39 -15.44 -1.46
C SER A 62 19.32 -15.26 -0.26
N PHE A 63 18.89 -14.54 0.78
CA PHE A 63 19.65 -14.37 2.01
C PHE A 63 19.71 -15.63 2.87
N LEU A 64 18.64 -16.44 2.89
CA LEU A 64 18.56 -17.69 3.66
C LEU A 64 19.29 -18.87 2.99
N GLU A 65 19.45 -18.81 1.67
CA GLU A 65 20.16 -19.83 0.87
C GLU A 65 21.70 -19.63 0.84
N SER A 66 22.22 -18.56 1.45
CA SER A 66 23.66 -18.26 1.57
C SER A 66 24.26 -18.73 2.89
#